data_AF-A0A099J9C3-F1
#
_entry.id   AF-A0A099J9C3-F1
#
_cell.length_a   1.000
_cell.length_b   1.000
_cell.length_c   1.000
_cell.angle_alpha   90.00
_cell.angle_beta   90.00
_cell.angle_gamma   90.00
#
_symmetry.space_group_name_H-M   'P 1'
#
loop_
_entity.id
_entity.type
_entity.pdbx_description
1 polymer ?
#
loop_
_entity_poly.entity_id
_entity_poly.type
_entity_poly.pdbx_seq_one_letter_code
_entity_poly.pdbx_strand_id
1 'polypeptide(L)'
;MTITAAADGSALGNPGPAGWAWYVDDNSWAAGGWKHATNNQGELQAVLELFRATKHIDDDLLVLCDSQYVINCVTKWMRGWKAKGWRKADGKPVMNVEILKEIDVEIVGRTYRFEWVKGHANHPLNEAADVRARGAAESFQRGAPVRSGPGYTGTGPATTRPTIPPAPHKDAHTFTQDGLFSLDDAELGDAHETIGDQQLGSESTVGGALRSVSERRSVTLTLSAEDYSRLSQRARVRGVSIEDCLRGLIGSS
;
A
#
# COMPACT_ATOMS: atom_id res chain seq x y z
N MET A 1 -11.45 -19.66 -5.33
CA MET A 1 -12.13 -19.18 -4.10
C MET A 1 -11.38 -17.95 -3.62
N THR A 2 -11.85 -17.21 -2.61
CA THR A 2 -11.13 -16.02 -2.10
C THR A 2 -10.81 -16.20 -0.64
N ILE A 3 -9.53 -16.08 -0.29
CA ILE A 3 -9.05 -16.05 1.09
C ILE A 3 -9.15 -14.61 1.57
N THR A 4 -9.87 -14.39 2.67
CA THR A 4 -9.89 -13.08 3.35
C THR A 4 -8.98 -13.14 4.56
N ALA A 5 -7.99 -12.27 4.62
CA ALA A 5 -7.04 -12.17 5.71
C ALA A 5 -6.87 -10.71 6.14
N ALA A 6 -6.59 -10.47 7.40
CA ALA A 6 -6.09 -9.18 7.86
C ALA A 6 -4.58 -9.23 8.10
N ALA A 7 -3.90 -8.10 7.93
CA ALA A 7 -2.48 -7.95 8.19
C ALA A 7 -2.23 -6.63 8.92
N ASP A 8 -1.50 -6.70 10.04
CA ASP A 8 -1.27 -5.55 10.92
C ASP A 8 0.12 -5.57 11.58
N GLY A 9 0.61 -4.39 11.95
CA GLY A 9 1.89 -4.16 12.61
C GLY A 9 1.75 -3.26 13.83
N SER A 10 2.55 -3.54 14.86
CA SER A 10 2.54 -2.78 16.10
C SER A 10 3.96 -2.47 16.57
N ALA A 11 4.21 -1.25 17.05
CA ALA A 11 5.49 -0.87 17.65
C ALA A 11 5.30 -0.18 19.01
N LEU A 12 6.07 -0.64 20.01
CA LEU A 12 6.12 -0.08 21.37
C LEU A 12 7.18 1.03 21.42
N GLY A 13 6.85 2.16 20.80
CA GLY A 13 7.80 3.21 20.45
C GLY A 13 8.23 3.09 18.98
N ASN A 14 8.49 4.22 18.32
CA ASN A 14 8.71 4.26 16.87
C ASN A 14 9.99 5.06 16.53
N PRO A 15 11.18 4.42 16.46
CA PRO A 15 11.41 2.96 16.52
C PRO A 15 11.47 2.38 17.93
N GLY A 16 11.17 1.08 18.07
CA GLY A 16 11.11 0.35 19.33
C GLY A 16 10.85 -1.16 19.13
N PRO A 17 10.62 -1.94 20.21
CA PRO A 17 10.16 -3.32 20.08
C PRO A 17 8.89 -3.37 19.23
N ALA A 18 8.88 -4.17 18.19
CA ALA A 18 7.81 -4.18 17.20
C ALA A 18 7.41 -5.62 16.85
N GLY A 19 6.18 -5.76 16.38
CA GLY A 19 5.59 -7.02 15.98
C GLY A 19 4.77 -6.86 14.71
N TRP A 20 4.55 -7.98 14.05
CA TRP A 20 3.72 -8.12 12.87
C TRP A 20 2.84 -9.34 13.04
N ALA A 21 1.65 -9.32 12.44
CA ALA A 21 0.81 -10.49 12.37
C ALA A 21 -0.12 -10.44 11.16
N TRP A 22 -0.43 -11.61 10.62
CA TRP A 22 -1.56 -11.79 9.72
C TRP A 22 -2.50 -12.84 10.28
N TYR A 23 -3.79 -12.71 9.93
CA TYR A 23 -4.85 -13.52 10.50
C TYR A 23 -5.93 -13.82 9.47
N VAL A 24 -6.24 -15.10 9.28
CA VAL A 24 -7.41 -15.58 8.52
C VAL A 24 -8.46 -16.10 9.50
N ASP A 25 -8.04 -17.03 10.37
CA ASP A 25 -8.84 -17.61 11.45
C ASP A 25 -7.92 -18.16 12.56
N ASP A 26 -8.48 -18.72 13.63
CA ASP A 26 -7.71 -19.19 14.78
C ASP A 26 -6.78 -20.39 14.48
N ASN A 27 -7.01 -21.09 13.36
CA ASN A 27 -6.16 -22.16 12.85
C ASN A 27 -5.20 -21.70 11.73
N SER A 28 -5.37 -20.47 11.22
CA SER A 28 -4.59 -19.90 10.13
C SER A 28 -4.17 -18.47 10.46
N TRP A 29 -3.04 -18.35 11.16
CA TRP A 29 -2.43 -17.07 11.50
C TRP A 29 -0.94 -17.23 11.78
N ALA A 30 -0.19 -16.14 11.63
CA ALA A 30 1.19 -16.09 12.10
C ALA A 30 1.55 -14.72 12.68
N ALA A 31 2.54 -14.73 13.57
CA ALA A 31 3.07 -13.51 14.17
C ALA A 31 4.58 -13.60 14.41
N GLY A 32 5.24 -12.44 14.40
CA GLY A 32 6.66 -12.30 14.66
C GLY A 32 7.00 -10.86 15.02
N GLY A 33 8.28 -10.52 15.08
CA GLY A 33 8.70 -9.17 15.45
C GLY A 33 10.20 -9.00 15.60
N TRP A 34 10.58 -7.87 16.18
CA TRP A 34 11.96 -7.47 16.44
C TRP A 34 12.09 -6.68 17.74
N LYS A 35 13.30 -6.64 18.29
CA LYS A 35 13.62 -5.75 19.43
C LYS A 35 13.61 -4.27 19.05
N HIS A 36 13.83 -3.96 17.77
CA HIS A 36 13.94 -2.59 17.29
C HIS A 36 13.52 -2.49 15.82
N ALA A 37 12.33 -1.98 15.57
CA ALA A 37 11.82 -1.62 14.25
C ALA A 37 10.74 -0.53 14.37
N THR A 38 10.21 -0.09 13.25
CA THR A 38 9.10 0.89 13.17
C THR A 38 7.75 0.21 12.96
N ASN A 39 6.66 0.95 13.17
CA ASN A 39 5.31 0.44 12.89
C ASN A 39 5.17 0.03 11.42
N ASN A 40 5.60 0.91 10.51
CA ASN A 40 5.54 0.69 9.06
C ASN A 40 6.31 -0.57 8.61
N GLN A 41 7.42 -0.90 9.28
CA GLN A 41 8.13 -2.16 9.02
C GLN A 41 7.32 -3.37 9.46
N GLY A 42 6.65 -3.31 10.62
CA GLY A 42 5.73 -4.34 11.09
C GLY A 42 4.56 -4.56 10.12
N GLU A 43 3.91 -3.49 9.69
CA GLU A 43 2.76 -3.56 8.78
C GLU A 43 3.15 -4.15 7.41
N LEU A 44 4.28 -3.71 6.83
CA LEU A 44 4.78 -4.28 5.57
C LEU A 44 5.16 -5.76 5.72
N GLN A 45 5.80 -6.13 6.82
CA GLN A 45 6.17 -7.52 7.07
C GLN A 45 4.96 -8.42 7.22
N ALA A 46 3.90 -7.96 7.91
CA ALA A 46 2.66 -8.72 8.04
C ALA A 46 2.10 -9.12 6.66
N VAL A 47 2.09 -8.17 5.72
CA VAL A 47 1.66 -8.40 4.34
C VAL A 47 2.62 -9.33 3.59
N LEU A 48 3.93 -9.14 3.72
CA LEU A 48 4.93 -10.02 3.11
C LEU A 48 4.76 -11.48 3.57
N GLU A 49 4.65 -11.69 4.87
CA GLU A 49 4.53 -13.02 5.45
C GLU A 49 3.19 -13.68 5.11
N LEU A 50 2.12 -12.90 4.94
CA LEU A 50 0.85 -13.41 4.42
C LEU A 50 0.98 -13.91 2.97
N PHE A 51 1.64 -13.13 2.10
CA PHE A 51 1.89 -13.55 0.71
C PHE A 51 2.74 -14.82 0.66
N ARG A 52 3.79 -14.91 1.48
CA ARG A 52 4.62 -16.12 1.59
C ARG A 52 3.83 -17.33 2.07
N ALA A 53 3.04 -17.16 3.12
CA ALA A 53 2.27 -18.24 3.72
C ALA A 53 1.24 -18.82 2.74
N THR A 54 0.70 -17.97 1.85
CA THR A 54 -0.35 -18.35 0.89
C THR A 54 0.18 -18.58 -0.53
N LYS A 55 1.50 -18.48 -0.77
CA LYS A 55 2.13 -18.56 -2.09
C LYS A 55 1.78 -19.81 -2.89
N HIS A 56 1.62 -20.94 -2.20
CA HIS A 56 1.32 -22.25 -2.78
C HIS A 56 -0.17 -22.49 -3.06
N ILE A 57 -1.01 -21.47 -2.84
CA ILE A 57 -2.45 -21.51 -3.02
C ILE A 57 -2.83 -20.61 -4.20
N ASP A 58 -3.65 -21.15 -5.11
CA ASP A 58 -4.13 -20.48 -6.32
C ASP A 58 -5.36 -19.58 -6.10
N ASP A 59 -5.90 -19.55 -4.87
CA ASP A 59 -7.03 -18.69 -4.52
C ASP A 59 -6.65 -17.20 -4.48
N ASP A 60 -7.62 -16.36 -4.87
CA ASP A 60 -7.50 -14.92 -4.78
C ASP A 60 -7.33 -14.49 -3.32
N LEU A 61 -6.51 -13.47 -3.07
CA LEU A 61 -6.30 -12.95 -1.72
C LEU A 61 -6.95 -11.57 -1.53
N LEU A 62 -7.88 -11.47 -0.59
CA LEU A 62 -8.38 -10.21 -0.03
C LEU A 62 -7.61 -9.88 1.25
N VAL A 63 -6.83 -8.80 1.23
CA VAL A 63 -6.08 -8.31 2.39
C VAL A 63 -6.80 -7.11 3.00
N LEU A 64 -7.28 -7.27 4.23
CA LEU A 64 -7.76 -6.18 5.08
C LEU A 64 -6.56 -5.54 5.78
N CYS A 65 -6.43 -4.22 5.65
CA CYS A 65 -5.34 -3.48 6.27
C CYS A 65 -5.81 -2.06 6.59
N ASP A 66 -5.47 -1.53 7.76
CA ASP A 66 -5.76 -0.15 8.14
C ASP A 66 -4.63 0.84 7.76
N SER A 67 -3.47 0.32 7.35
CA SER A 67 -2.35 1.10 6.86
C SER A 67 -2.52 1.54 5.41
N GLN A 68 -2.87 2.81 5.23
CA GLN A 68 -2.81 3.43 3.91
C GLN A 68 -1.39 3.47 3.34
N TYR A 69 -0.36 3.50 4.20
CA TYR A 69 1.03 3.46 3.76
C TYR A 69 1.32 2.15 3.03
N VAL A 70 1.00 0.99 3.65
CA VAL A 70 1.20 -0.32 3.03
C VAL A 70 0.40 -0.47 1.75
N ILE A 71 -0.89 -0.12 1.78
CA ILE A 71 -1.76 -0.21 0.61
C ILE A 71 -1.17 0.61 -0.55
N ASN A 72 -0.79 1.86 -0.31
CA ASN A 72 -0.25 2.73 -1.37
C ASN A 72 1.13 2.26 -1.85
N CYS A 73 1.99 1.76 -0.96
CA CYS A 73 3.27 1.15 -1.33
C CYS A 73 3.07 0.06 -2.37
N VAL A 74 2.22 -0.93 -2.08
CA VAL A 74 2.03 -2.11 -2.94
C VAL A 74 1.23 -1.77 -4.20
N THR A 75 0.16 -0.97 -4.08
CA THR A 75 -0.80 -0.77 -5.18
C THR A 75 -0.49 0.41 -6.10
N LYS A 76 0.25 1.43 -5.62
CA LYS A 76 0.46 2.68 -6.38
C LYS A 76 1.93 2.99 -6.64
N TRP A 77 2.77 2.92 -5.61
CA TRP A 77 4.10 3.52 -5.67
C TRP A 77 5.20 2.56 -6.15
N MET A 78 5.12 1.29 -5.77
CA MET A 78 6.16 0.29 -6.05
C MET A 78 6.52 0.21 -7.54
N ARG A 79 5.53 0.24 -8.44
CA ARG A 79 5.77 0.23 -9.90
C ARG A 79 6.66 1.40 -10.34
N GLY A 80 6.35 2.61 -9.89
CA GLY A 80 7.13 3.81 -10.22
C GLY A 80 8.52 3.79 -9.60
N TRP A 81 8.65 3.33 -8.36
CA TRP A 81 9.95 3.20 -7.69
C TRP A 81 10.84 2.17 -8.38
N LYS A 82 10.31 1.03 -8.82
CA LYS A 82 11.07 0.02 -9.59
C LYS A 82 11.67 0.62 -10.86
N ALA A 83 10.89 1.38 -11.62
CA ALA A 83 11.36 2.06 -12.83
C ALA A 83 12.47 3.09 -12.53
N LYS A 84 12.48 3.68 -11.33
CA LYS A 84 13.49 4.65 -10.86
C LYS A 84 14.62 4.01 -10.03
N GLY A 85 14.81 2.69 -10.10
CA GLY A 85 15.86 2.00 -9.34
C GLY A 85 15.69 2.06 -7.82
N TRP A 86 14.44 1.99 -7.35
CA TRP A 86 14.02 2.10 -5.96
C TRP A 86 14.36 3.43 -5.28
N ARG A 87 14.19 4.53 -6.04
CA ARG A 87 14.33 5.90 -5.56
C ARG A 87 13.01 6.66 -5.68
N LYS A 88 12.80 7.59 -4.76
CA LYS A 88 11.71 8.57 -4.81
C LYS A 88 12.04 9.66 -5.85
N ALA A 89 11.07 10.52 -6.18
CA ALA A 89 11.27 11.62 -7.12
C ALA A 89 12.31 12.65 -6.64
N ASP A 90 12.44 12.84 -5.33
CA ASP A 90 13.49 13.65 -4.70
C ASP A 90 14.90 13.01 -4.76
N GLY A 91 15.05 11.86 -5.42
CA GLY A 91 16.30 11.11 -5.56
C GLY A 91 16.70 10.31 -4.33
N LYS A 92 15.99 10.48 -3.20
CA LYS A 92 16.29 9.74 -1.96
C LYS A 92 15.89 8.27 -2.11
N PRO A 93 16.58 7.36 -1.39
CA PRO A 93 16.17 5.98 -1.31
C PRO A 93 14.74 5.83 -0.78
N VAL A 94 14.02 4.85 -1.29
CA VAL A 94 12.72 4.46 -0.75
C VAL A 94 12.93 3.82 0.63
N MET A 95 12.14 4.25 1.62
CA MET A 95 12.17 3.65 2.96
C MET A 95 11.61 2.22 2.90
N ASN A 96 12.16 1.31 3.71
CA ASN A 96 11.76 -0.11 3.75
C ASN A 96 11.90 -0.84 2.41
N VAL A 97 12.79 -0.36 1.53
CA VAL A 97 13.01 -0.89 0.18
C VAL A 97 13.25 -2.40 0.15
N GLU A 98 13.96 -2.95 1.13
CA GLU A 98 14.26 -4.39 1.12
C GLU A 98 13.02 -5.25 1.35
N ILE A 99 12.14 -4.86 2.30
CA ILE A 99 10.84 -5.55 2.49
C ILE A 99 9.97 -5.38 1.24
N LEU A 100 9.97 -4.20 0.61
CA LEU A 100 9.19 -3.94 -0.60
C LEU A 100 9.66 -4.76 -1.80
N LYS A 101 10.97 -4.97 -1.97
CA LYS A 101 11.51 -5.86 -3.00
C LYS A 101 11.12 -7.31 -2.75
N GLU A 102 11.09 -7.74 -1.49
CA GLU A 102 10.61 -9.09 -1.14
C GLU A 102 9.12 -9.22 -1.46
N ILE A 103 8.29 -8.24 -1.13
CA ILE A 103 6.86 -8.22 -1.52
C ILE A 103 6.74 -8.30 -3.04
N ASP A 104 7.50 -7.49 -3.79
CA ASP A 104 7.48 -7.48 -5.25
C ASP A 104 7.74 -8.85 -5.86
N VAL A 105 8.62 -9.66 -5.25
CA VAL A 105 8.88 -11.04 -5.67
C VAL A 105 7.71 -11.97 -5.35
N GLU A 106 7.10 -11.84 -4.18
CA GLU A 106 6.05 -12.75 -3.72
C GLU A 106 4.68 -12.52 -4.41
N ILE A 107 4.43 -11.32 -4.93
CA ILE A 107 3.17 -10.98 -5.59
C ILE A 107 3.13 -11.35 -7.08
N VAL A 108 4.26 -11.74 -7.69
CA VAL A 108 4.31 -12.06 -9.12
C VAL A 108 3.38 -13.23 -9.45
N GLY A 109 2.48 -13.03 -10.40
CA GLY A 109 1.53 -14.06 -10.85
C GLY A 109 0.38 -14.33 -9.88
N ARG A 110 0.24 -13.53 -8.81
CA ARG A 110 -0.82 -13.68 -7.82
C ARG A 110 -1.96 -12.69 -8.06
N THR A 111 -3.20 -13.15 -7.92
CA THR A 111 -4.38 -12.28 -7.85
C THR A 111 -4.62 -11.86 -6.40
N TYR A 112 -4.58 -10.55 -6.14
CA TYR A 112 -4.85 -10.02 -4.81
C TYR A 112 -5.53 -8.65 -4.89
N ARG A 113 -6.25 -8.29 -3.84
CA ARG A 113 -6.79 -6.94 -3.64
C ARG A 113 -6.66 -6.53 -2.17
N PHE A 114 -6.52 -5.23 -1.96
CA PHE A 114 -6.56 -4.63 -0.64
C PHE A 114 -7.93 -4.01 -0.38
N GLU A 115 -8.38 -4.09 0.87
CA GLU A 115 -9.51 -3.33 1.37
C GLU A 115 -9.05 -2.55 2.60
N TRP A 116 -9.13 -1.23 2.49
CA TRP A 116 -8.78 -0.36 3.61
C TRP A 116 -9.89 -0.45 4.65
N VAL A 117 -9.52 -0.85 5.86
CA VAL A 117 -10.41 -0.84 7.02
C VAL A 117 -10.00 0.28 7.95
N LYS A 118 -10.96 0.85 8.67
CA LYS A 118 -10.63 1.84 9.69
C LYS A 118 -10.16 1.10 10.94
N GLY A 119 -8.97 1.44 11.44
CA GLY A 119 -8.47 0.91 12.72
C GLY A 119 -9.46 1.15 13.86
N HIS A 120 -9.58 0.18 14.77
CA HIS A 120 -10.49 0.18 15.93
C HIS A 120 -11.98 0.39 15.58
N ALA A 121 -12.44 -0.07 14.41
CA ALA A 121 -13.82 0.08 13.94
C ALA A 121 -14.65 -1.22 13.97
N ASN A 122 -14.39 -2.15 14.89
CA ASN A 122 -15.08 -3.46 14.98
C ASN A 122 -14.89 -4.34 13.73
N HIS A 123 -13.67 -4.47 13.25
CA HIS A 123 -13.32 -5.44 12.19
C HIS A 123 -12.62 -6.65 12.83
N PRO A 124 -13.33 -7.78 13.07
CA PRO A 124 -12.80 -8.87 13.92
C PRO A 124 -11.48 -9.46 13.44
N LEU A 125 -11.29 -9.58 12.11
CA LEU A 125 -10.02 -10.09 11.56
C LEU A 125 -8.87 -9.11 11.81
N ASN A 126 -9.10 -7.80 11.62
CA ASN A 126 -8.08 -6.78 11.86
C ASN A 126 -7.73 -6.68 13.34
N GLU A 127 -8.72 -6.69 14.22
CA GLU A 127 -8.50 -6.71 15.67
C GLU A 127 -7.75 -7.96 16.11
N ALA A 128 -8.05 -9.11 15.51
CA ALA A 128 -7.32 -10.35 15.77
C ALA A 128 -5.85 -10.26 15.33
N ALA A 129 -5.55 -9.55 14.22
CA ALA A 129 -4.20 -9.27 13.76
C ALA A 129 -3.47 -8.26 14.68
N ASP A 130 -4.11 -7.12 15.01
CA ASP A 130 -3.57 -6.09 15.93
C ASP A 130 -3.14 -6.70 17.26
N VAL A 131 -4.05 -7.45 17.91
CA VAL A 131 -3.78 -8.11 19.20
C VAL A 131 -2.55 -9.03 19.12
N ARG A 132 -2.39 -9.75 18.00
CA ARG A 132 -1.26 -10.66 17.79
C ARG A 132 0.04 -9.91 17.49
N ALA A 133 -0.01 -8.86 16.67
CA ALA A 133 1.13 -8.01 16.37
C ALA A 133 1.64 -7.30 17.63
N ARG A 134 0.72 -6.73 18.42
CA ARG A 134 1.03 -6.12 19.72
C ARG A 134 1.60 -7.13 20.70
N GLY A 135 0.99 -8.31 20.82
CA GLY A 135 1.49 -9.39 21.67
C GLY A 135 2.91 -9.83 21.33
N ALA A 136 3.26 -9.84 20.03
CA ALA A 136 4.63 -10.10 19.59
C ALA A 136 5.59 -8.98 19.98
N ALA A 137 5.22 -7.70 19.76
CA ALA A 137 6.04 -6.55 20.15
C ALA A 137 6.34 -6.53 21.67
N GLU A 138 5.33 -6.83 22.48
CA GLU A 138 5.45 -6.95 23.93
C GLU A 138 6.35 -8.11 24.36
N SER A 139 6.28 -9.25 23.65
CA SER A 139 7.17 -10.38 23.91
C SER A 139 8.63 -10.00 23.64
N PHE A 140 8.89 -9.25 22.56
CA PHE A 140 10.23 -8.71 22.28
C PHE A 140 10.70 -7.70 23.32
N GLN A 141 9.81 -6.83 23.81
CA GLN A 141 10.13 -5.88 24.89
C GLN A 141 10.56 -6.60 26.17
N ARG A 142 9.88 -7.70 26.52
CA ARG A 142 10.16 -8.49 27.73
C ARG A 142 11.26 -9.55 27.55
N GLY A 143 11.73 -9.79 26.33
CA GLY A 143 12.64 -10.90 26.01
C GLY A 143 12.00 -12.29 26.18
N ALA A 144 10.67 -12.37 26.03
CA ALA A 144 9.89 -13.59 26.15
C ALA A 144 9.70 -14.29 24.78
N PRO A 145 9.41 -15.60 24.74
CA PRO A 145 9.11 -16.29 23.48
C PRO A 145 7.85 -15.72 22.84
N VAL A 146 7.90 -15.50 21.52
CA VAL A 146 6.77 -15.04 20.71
C VAL A 146 5.90 -16.23 20.31
N ARG A 147 4.58 -16.08 20.44
CA ARG A 147 3.64 -17.08 19.92
C ARG A 147 3.46 -16.86 18.42
N SER A 148 4.20 -17.59 17.61
CA SER A 148 4.24 -17.36 16.15
C SER A 148 3.04 -17.88 15.36
N GLY A 149 2.10 -18.56 15.99
CA GLY A 149 0.91 -19.11 15.33
C GLY A 149 1.18 -20.41 14.56
N PRO A 150 0.11 -21.08 14.08
CA PRO A 150 0.20 -22.35 13.36
C PRO A 150 0.66 -22.20 11.89
N GLY A 151 0.77 -20.97 11.36
CA GLY A 151 0.94 -20.75 9.93
C GLY A 151 -0.38 -20.89 9.17
N TYR A 152 -0.33 -20.95 7.84
CA TYR A 152 -1.54 -21.10 7.02
C TYR A 152 -1.87 -22.58 6.86
N THR A 153 -3.09 -23.00 7.19
CA THR A 153 -3.49 -24.41 7.20
C THR A 153 -4.50 -24.80 6.12
N GLY A 154 -4.92 -23.87 5.26
CA GLY A 154 -5.76 -24.16 4.09
C GLY A 154 -6.96 -25.04 4.41
N THR A 155 -7.80 -24.64 5.37
CA THR A 155 -9.06 -25.29 5.77
C THR A 155 -9.11 -26.83 5.66
N GLY A 156 -8.51 -27.51 6.65
CA GLY A 156 -8.68 -28.92 7.00
C GLY A 156 -7.89 -29.25 8.27
N PRO A 157 -8.30 -30.23 9.12
CA PRO A 157 -7.64 -30.45 10.41
C PRO A 157 -6.20 -30.95 10.21
N ALA A 158 -5.29 -30.20 10.86
CA ALA A 158 -3.92 -30.53 11.25
C ALA A 158 -3.13 -31.53 10.38
N THR A 159 -2.09 -31.03 9.70
CA THR A 159 -0.81 -31.76 9.66
C THR A 159 0.33 -30.76 9.76
N THR A 160 1.07 -30.88 10.86
CA THR A 160 2.24 -30.09 11.22
C THR A 160 3.44 -30.40 10.32
N ARG A 161 4.25 -29.39 10.00
CA ARG A 161 5.65 -29.54 9.58
C ARG A 161 6.51 -28.37 10.14
N PRO A 162 7.79 -28.60 10.50
CA PRO A 162 8.54 -27.73 11.42
C PRO A 162 8.98 -26.38 10.85
N THR A 163 9.14 -25.46 11.80
CA THR A 163 9.66 -24.09 11.71
C THR A 163 11.12 -24.01 11.27
N ILE A 164 11.41 -23.11 10.34
CA ILE A 164 12.76 -22.67 9.97
C ILE A 164 13.06 -21.38 10.76
N PRO A 165 14.20 -21.27 11.47
CA PRO A 165 14.58 -20.06 12.18
C PRO A 165 14.97 -18.91 11.23
N PRO A 166 14.67 -17.65 11.55
CA PRO A 166 15.01 -16.50 10.72
C PRO A 166 16.52 -16.24 10.69
N ALA A 167 17.03 -15.93 9.51
CA ALA A 167 18.42 -15.51 9.30
C ALA A 167 18.68 -14.11 9.89
N PRO A 168 19.90 -13.82 10.39
CA PRO A 168 20.23 -12.51 10.92
C PRO A 168 20.49 -11.51 9.78
N HIS A 169 19.72 -10.42 9.74
CA HIS A 169 20.05 -9.25 8.93
C HIS A 169 20.85 -8.24 9.75
N LYS A 170 22.03 -7.86 9.24
CA LYS A 170 22.93 -6.89 9.84
C LYS A 170 22.51 -5.45 9.50
N ASP A 171 22.68 -4.61 10.52
CA ASP A 171 22.82 -3.15 10.53
C ASP A 171 21.63 -2.31 10.05
N ALA A 172 20.86 -1.84 11.04
CA ALA A 172 19.84 -0.81 10.90
C ALA A 172 20.50 0.57 10.74
N HIS A 173 20.25 1.23 9.60
CA HIS A 173 20.57 2.64 9.42
C HIS A 173 19.45 3.49 10.03
N THR A 174 19.78 4.21 11.11
CA THR A 174 18.89 5.18 11.77
C THR A 174 18.61 6.36 10.83
N PHE A 175 17.34 6.63 10.54
CA PHE A 175 16.89 7.90 9.98
C PHE A 175 15.73 8.42 10.83
N THR A 176 15.89 9.64 11.36
CA THR A 176 14.85 10.39 12.04
C THR A 176 13.86 10.94 11.01
N GLN A 177 12.57 10.78 11.30
CA GLN A 177 11.48 11.17 10.42
C GLN A 177 11.01 12.58 10.76
N ASP A 178 11.50 13.58 10.02
CA ASP A 178 10.89 14.91 9.97
C ASP A 178 10.23 15.13 8.62
N GLY A 179 8.91 15.33 8.63
CA GLY A 179 8.10 15.94 7.58
C GLY A 179 8.06 15.21 6.23
N LEU A 180 7.10 14.29 6.05
CA LEU A 180 6.87 13.63 4.75
C LEU A 180 5.38 13.41 4.44
N PHE A 181 4.60 14.49 4.40
CA PHE A 181 3.33 14.51 3.67
C PHE A 181 3.38 15.65 2.65
N SER A 182 3.97 15.37 1.48
CA SER A 182 3.64 16.08 0.25
C SER A 182 3.10 15.04 -0.70
N LEU A 183 1.79 15.10 -0.94
CA LEU A 183 1.10 14.35 -1.97
C LEU A 183 1.30 15.12 -3.27
N ASP A 184 2.18 14.65 -4.12
CA ASP A 184 2.18 14.82 -5.57
C ASP A 184 3.21 13.81 -6.08
N ASP A 185 2.82 12.89 -6.96
CA ASP A 185 3.69 12.14 -7.89
C ASP A 185 2.95 10.91 -8.42
N ALA A 186 2.07 11.13 -9.40
CA ALA A 186 1.54 10.06 -10.22
C ALA A 186 1.32 10.55 -11.66
N GLU A 187 2.39 10.87 -12.38
CA GLU A 187 2.35 10.95 -13.84
C GLU A 187 3.66 10.46 -14.49
N LEU A 188 3.56 9.31 -15.15
CA LEU A 188 4.34 8.85 -16.30
C LEU A 188 3.40 7.80 -16.96
N GLY A 189 2.81 7.99 -18.13
CA GLY A 189 3.35 8.56 -19.36
C GLY A 189 3.72 7.39 -20.27
N ASP A 190 2.72 6.77 -20.91
CA ASP A 190 2.91 5.66 -21.87
C ASP A 190 3.58 6.20 -23.14
N ALA A 191 4.77 5.68 -23.45
CA ALA A 191 5.43 5.87 -24.74
C ALA A 191 5.14 4.64 -25.60
N HIS A 192 4.36 4.83 -26.67
CA HIS A 192 4.17 3.84 -27.72
C HIS A 192 5.00 4.25 -28.93
N GLU A 193 6.06 3.50 -29.22
CA GLU A 193 6.81 3.55 -30.47
C GLU A 193 5.93 3.02 -31.61
N THR A 194 5.94 3.70 -32.76
CA THR A 194 5.64 3.07 -34.05
C THR A 194 6.48 3.75 -35.14
N ILE A 195 7.17 2.92 -35.93
CA ILE A 195 8.08 3.25 -37.02
C ILE A 195 7.33 3.24 -38.37
N GLY A 196 7.71 4.16 -39.27
CA GLY A 196 7.51 4.10 -40.74
C GLY A 196 6.32 4.93 -41.26
N ASP A 197 6.35 5.59 -42.42
CA ASP A 197 7.34 5.80 -43.48
C ASP A 197 6.85 7.02 -44.33
N GLN A 198 7.68 7.44 -45.27
CA GLN A 198 7.67 8.64 -46.15
C GLN A 198 6.35 9.02 -46.89
N GLN A 199 6.15 10.31 -47.19
CA GLN A 199 6.35 10.96 -48.53
C GLN A 199 5.64 12.34 -48.66
N LEU A 200 6.31 13.23 -49.42
CA LEU A 200 5.98 14.58 -49.92
C LEU A 200 4.52 14.99 -50.22
N GLY A 201 4.24 16.29 -50.08
CA GLY A 201 3.18 16.98 -50.84
C GLY A 201 2.95 18.43 -50.42
N SER A 202 3.07 19.36 -51.37
CA SER A 202 3.00 20.82 -51.25
C SER A 202 1.57 21.41 -51.33
N GLU A 203 1.49 22.71 -50.98
CA GLU A 203 0.56 23.74 -51.48
C GLU A 203 -0.53 24.32 -50.53
N SER A 204 -0.88 25.54 -50.91
CA SER A 204 -1.33 26.69 -50.14
C SER A 204 -2.85 26.93 -50.16
N THR A 205 -3.33 27.71 -49.17
CA THR A 205 -4.55 28.56 -49.18
C THR A 205 -5.87 27.77 -49.28
N VAL A 206 -6.94 27.96 -48.50
CA VAL A 206 -7.80 29.14 -48.27
C VAL A 206 -8.66 28.87 -47.02
N GLY A 207 -9.22 29.94 -46.44
CA GLY A 207 -9.93 29.97 -45.18
C GLY A 207 -11.14 29.04 -44.99
N GLY A 208 -11.41 28.78 -43.72
CA GLY A 208 -12.60 28.09 -43.24
C GLY A 208 -12.72 28.28 -41.74
N ALA A 209 -13.50 29.29 -41.32
CA ALA A 209 -13.86 29.49 -39.94
C ALA A 209 -14.65 28.28 -39.43
N LEU A 210 -14.05 27.48 -38.56
CA LEU A 210 -14.75 26.50 -37.76
C LEU A 210 -14.59 26.87 -36.29
N ARG A 211 -15.67 27.43 -35.74
CA ARG A 211 -15.86 27.61 -34.31
C ARG A 211 -15.71 26.24 -33.64
N SER A 212 -14.67 26.07 -32.84
CA SER A 212 -14.62 25.01 -31.84
C SER A 212 -15.73 25.29 -30.81
N VAL A 213 -16.86 24.62 -30.96
CA VAL A 213 -17.86 24.55 -29.91
C VAL A 213 -17.34 23.49 -28.93
N SER A 214 -16.60 23.92 -27.92
CA SER A 214 -16.29 23.06 -26.78
C SER A 214 -17.60 22.61 -26.15
N GLU A 215 -17.96 21.33 -26.33
CA GLU A 215 -19.10 20.72 -25.68
C GLU A 215 -18.97 20.92 -24.17
N ARG A 216 -19.88 21.71 -23.59
CA ARG A 216 -19.95 21.91 -22.14
C ARG A 216 -20.45 20.60 -21.52
N ARG A 217 -19.52 19.77 -21.04
CA ARG A 217 -19.84 18.56 -20.27
C ARG A 217 -20.16 18.97 -18.84
N SER A 218 -21.42 18.87 -18.45
CA SER A 218 -21.84 19.02 -17.05
C SER A 218 -21.71 17.67 -16.35
N VAL A 219 -20.97 17.64 -15.24
CA VAL A 219 -20.85 16.46 -14.38
C VAL A 219 -21.50 16.79 -13.04
N THR A 220 -22.44 15.95 -12.61
CA THR A 220 -23.06 16.05 -11.28
C THR A 220 -22.42 15.02 -10.37
N LEU A 221 -21.87 15.47 -9.24
CA LEU A 221 -21.27 14.61 -8.23
C LEU A 221 -22.04 14.75 -6.93
N THR A 222 -22.34 13.63 -6.29
CA THR A 222 -22.93 13.61 -4.94
C THR A 222 -21.79 13.38 -3.94
N LEU A 223 -21.61 14.33 -3.02
CA LEU A 223 -20.60 14.23 -1.98
C LEU A 223 -21.23 13.81 -0.66
N SER A 224 -20.49 13.00 0.12
CA SER A 224 -20.84 12.78 1.52
C SER A 224 -20.69 14.09 2.32
N ALA A 225 -21.35 14.19 3.47
CA ALA A 225 -21.23 15.37 4.33
C ALA A 225 -19.78 15.64 4.74
N GLU A 226 -19.00 14.58 5.01
CA GLU A 226 -17.58 14.69 5.38
C GLU A 226 -16.70 15.17 4.21
N ASP A 227 -16.95 14.66 3.00
CA ASP A 227 -16.19 15.08 1.81
C ASP A 227 -16.49 16.53 1.44
N TYR A 228 -17.75 16.96 1.59
CA TYR A 228 -18.14 18.36 1.42
C TYR A 228 -17.44 19.26 2.43
N SER A 229 -17.37 18.86 3.71
CA SER A 229 -16.66 19.62 4.75
C SER A 229 -15.15 19.73 4.43
N ARG A 230 -14.51 18.64 4.01
CA ARG A 230 -13.09 18.63 3.62
C ARG A 230 -12.82 19.51 2.40
N LEU A 231 -13.68 19.44 1.39
CA LEU A 231 -13.60 20.26 0.18
C LEU A 231 -13.80 21.75 0.51
N SER A 232 -14.78 22.07 1.35
CA SER A 232 -15.06 23.44 1.81
C SER A 232 -13.89 24.03 2.58
N GLN A 233 -13.26 23.24 3.46
CA GLN A 233 -12.09 23.67 4.21
C GLN A 233 -10.89 23.93 3.30
N ARG A 234 -10.64 23.05 2.31
CA ARG A 234 -9.58 23.24 1.31
C ARG A 234 -9.81 24.48 0.45
N ALA A 235 -11.03 24.71 0.01
CA ALA A 235 -11.41 25.91 -0.76
C ALA A 235 -11.14 27.19 0.04
N ARG A 236 -11.51 27.19 1.33
CA ARG A 236 -11.27 28.31 2.25
C ARG A 236 -9.77 28.59 2.48
N VAL A 237 -8.96 27.54 2.66
CA VAL A 237 -7.50 27.69 2.82
C VAL A 237 -6.85 28.25 1.55
N ARG A 238 -7.34 27.84 0.38
CA ARG A 238 -6.83 28.30 -0.93
C ARG A 238 -7.42 29.63 -1.39
N GLY A 239 -8.41 30.17 -0.67
CA GLY A 239 -9.10 31.41 -1.05
C GLY A 239 -9.88 31.32 -2.37
N VAL A 240 -10.30 30.11 -2.77
CA VAL A 240 -11.03 29.85 -4.02
C VAL A 240 -12.44 29.34 -3.74
N SER A 241 -13.31 29.34 -4.75
CA SER A 241 -14.65 28.75 -4.63
C SER A 241 -14.58 27.23 -4.46
N ILE A 242 -15.62 26.61 -3.89
CA ILE A 242 -15.71 25.15 -3.75
C ILE A 242 -15.68 24.47 -5.11
N GLU A 243 -16.34 25.05 -6.12
CA GLU A 243 -16.32 24.54 -7.50
C GLU A 243 -14.93 24.62 -8.11
N ASP A 244 -14.18 25.70 -7.91
CA ASP A 244 -12.83 25.84 -8.45
C ASP A 244 -11.84 24.94 -7.71
N CYS A 245 -12.05 24.76 -6.39
CA CYS A 245 -11.32 23.77 -5.63
C CYS A 245 -11.59 22.35 -6.15
N LEU A 246 -12.83 22.05 -6.55
CA LEU A 246 -13.22 20.77 -7.13
C LEU A 246 -12.68 20.59 -8.56
N ARG A 247 -12.76 21.62 -9.40
CA ARG A 247 -12.17 21.63 -10.75
C ARG A 247 -10.66 21.42 -10.69
N GLY A 248 -9.97 22.05 -9.75
CA GLY A 248 -8.54 21.85 -9.53
C GLY A 248 -8.17 20.47 -8.99
N LEU A 249 -9.12 19.67 -8.50
CA LEU A 249 -8.91 18.26 -8.15
C LEU A 249 -9.15 17.32 -9.35
N ILE A 250 -9.94 17.75 -10.33
CA ILE A 250 -10.33 16.95 -11.49
C ILE A 250 -9.47 17.28 -12.74
N GLY A 251 -8.89 18.49 -12.81
CA GLY A 251 -8.21 19.04 -13.99
C GLY A 251 -6.69 19.22 -13.88
N SER A 252 -6.01 18.46 -13.00
CA SER A 252 -4.55 18.35 -13.02
C SER A 252 -4.15 16.99 -13.59
N SER A 253 -4.32 16.85 -14.90
CA SER A 253 -3.71 15.87 -15.81
C SER A 253 -3.41 16.57 -17.14
#